data_AF-A0A7C4AZG1-F1
#
_entry.id   AF-A0A7C4AZG1-F1
#
_cell.length_a   1.000
_cell.length_b   1.000
_cell.length_c   1.000
_cell.angle_alpha   90.00
_cell.angle_beta   90.00
_cell.angle_gamma   90.00
#
_symmetry.space_group_name_H-M   'P 1'
#
loop_
_entity.id
_entity.type
_entity.pdbx_description
1 polymer ?
#
loop_
_entity_poly.entity_id
_entity_poly.type
_entity_poly.pdbx_seq_one_letter_code
_entity_poly.pdbx_strand_id
1 'polypeptide(L)' 'MKIREVECKTLLNRSAIADYCINPYVGCQHGCRYCYAAGITSRFRRNREEWGEF' A
#
# COMPACT_ATOMS: atom_id res chain seq x y z
N MET A 1 -6.63 -14.55 2.88
CA MET A 1 -5.77 -13.63 3.64
C MET A 1 -4.34 -14.14 3.57
N LYS A 2 -3.51 -13.54 2.73
CA LYS A 2 -2.05 -13.78 2.73
C LYS A 2 -1.43 -12.63 3.53
N ILE A 3 -0.67 -12.96 4.57
CA ILE A 3 0.15 -11.97 5.28
C ILE A 3 1.59 -12.21 4.87
N ARG A 4 2.28 -11.14 4.48
CA ARG A 4 3.70 -11.15 4.18
C ARG A 4 4.37 -10.08 5.02
N GLU A 5 5.48 -10.43 5.63
CA GLU A 5 6.35 -9.44 6.25
C GLU A 5 7.14 -8.70 5.17
N VAL A 6 7.27 -7.39 5.34
CA VAL A 6 8.01 -6.53 4.43
C VAL A 6 8.93 -5.65 5.26
N GLU A 7 10.22 -5.73 4.99
CA GLU A 7 11.18 -4.81 5.58
C GLU A 7 11.00 -3.43 4.94
N CYS A 8 10.70 -2.43 5.76
CA CYS A 8 10.54 -1.05 5.32
C CYS A 8 11.67 -0.19 5.91
N LYS A 9 12.13 0.80 5.12
CA LYS A 9 13.16 1.74 5.58
C LYS A 9 12.69 2.55 6.79
N THR A 10 11.42 2.95 6.79
CA THR A 10 10.74 3.67 7.86
C THR A 10 9.25 3.34 7.86
N LEU A 11 8.68 3.04 9.02
CA LEU A 11 7.24 2.77 9.14
C LEU A 11 6.41 4.07 9.06
N LEU A 12 6.84 5.10 9.80
CA LEU A 12 6.17 6.40 9.89
C LEU A 12 6.83 7.40 8.94
N ASN A 13 6.03 7.99 8.07
CA ASN A 13 6.44 9.09 7.19
C ASN A 13 5.76 10.37 7.65
N ARG A 14 6.42 11.53 7.53
CA ARG A 14 5.78 12.83 7.77
C ARG A 14 4.64 13.04 6.78
N SER A 15 3.52 13.59 7.25
CA SER A 15 2.34 13.85 6.43
C SER A 15 1.98 15.33 6.42
N ALA A 16 1.25 15.77 5.40
CA ALA A 16 0.67 17.11 5.33
C ALA A 16 -0.77 17.16 5.89
N ILE A 17 -1.34 16.00 6.24
CA ILE A 17 -2.73 15.85 6.72
C ILE A 17 -2.76 15.56 8.24
N ALA A 18 -1.70 14.93 8.76
CA ALA A 18 -1.51 14.60 10.17
C ALA A 18 0.00 14.63 10.47
N ASP A 19 0.42 14.40 11.72
CA ASP A 19 1.84 14.38 12.08
C ASP A 19 2.63 13.32 11.28
N TYR A 20 2.05 12.13 11.16
CA TYR A 20 2.63 10.99 10.46
C TYR A 20 1.59 10.19 9.68
N CYS A 21 2.05 9.44 8.68
CA CYS A 21 1.27 8.46 7.95
C CYS A 21 2.02 7.12 7.80
N ILE A 22 1.24 6.04 7.73
CA ILE A 22 1.70 4.71 7.36
C ILE A 22 1.19 4.44 5.94
N ASN A 23 2.11 4.30 4.99
CA ASN A 23 1.76 3.98 3.61
C ASN A 23 2.04 2.49 3.37
N PRO A 24 1.02 1.63 3.20
CA PRO A 24 1.25 0.25 2.81
C PRO A 24 1.81 0.21 1.38
N TYR A 25 3.13 0.01 1.27
CA TYR A 25 3.90 0.16 0.02
C TYR A 25 3.48 -0.78 -1.11
N VAL A 26 2.72 -1.85 -0.81
CA VAL A 26 2.54 -3.00 -1.71
C VAL A 26 1.09 -3.31 -2.11
N GLY A 27 0.09 -2.97 -1.29
CA GLY A 27 -1.31 -3.28 -1.61
C GLY A 27 -2.27 -3.15 -0.43
N CYS A 28 -3.57 -3.33 -0.70
CA CYS A 28 -4.63 -3.31 0.30
C CYS A 28 -5.71 -4.35 -0.05
N GLN A 29 -6.07 -5.19 0.92
CA GLN A 29 -7.10 -6.24 0.78
C GLN A 29 -8.54 -5.70 0.70
N HIS A 30 -8.74 -4.38 0.86
CA HIS A 30 -10.08 -3.78 0.83
C HIS A 30 -10.61 -3.60 -0.61
N GLY A 31 -9.74 -3.53 -1.62
CA GLY A 31 -10.15 -3.55 -3.03
C GLY A 31 -11.01 -2.37 -3.50
N CYS A 32 -10.94 -1.19 -2.87
CA CYS A 32 -11.85 -0.09 -3.24
C CYS A 32 -11.65 0.36 -4.70
N ARG A 33 -12.74 0.39 -5.48
CA ARG A 33 -12.75 0.76 -6.91
C ARG A 33 -12.15 2.14 -7.21
N TYR A 34 -12.25 3.08 -6.27
CA TYR A 34 -11.79 4.46 -6.41
C TYR A 34 -10.56 4.78 -5.55
N CYS A 35 -9.83 3.75 -5.08
CA CYS A 35 -8.66 4.01 -4.25
C CYS A 35 -7.53 4.65 -5.06
N TYR A 36 -7.16 5.88 -4.70
CA TYR A 36 -6.03 6.58 -5.32
C TYR A 36 -4.72 5.79 -5.20
N ALA A 37 -4.55 5.01 -4.13
CA ALA A 37 -3.37 4.22 -3.88
C ALA A 37 -3.20 3.06 -4.87
N ALA A 38 -4.27 2.59 -5.52
CA ALA A 38 -4.20 1.46 -6.46
C ALA A 38 -3.24 1.73 -7.63
N GLY A 39 -3.31 2.94 -8.20
CA GLY A 39 -2.45 3.38 -9.31
C GLY A 39 -1.04 3.80 -8.89
N ILE A 40 -0.85 4.19 -7.63
CA ILE A 40 0.48 4.49 -7.07
C ILE A 40 1.22 3.17 -6.83
N THR A 41 0.58 2.26 -6.10
CA THR A 41 1.19 0.98 -5.71
C THR A 41 1.47 0.11 -6.93
N SER A 42 0.65 0.11 -7.99
CA SER A 42 0.88 -0.65 -9.25
C SER A 42 2.25 -0.43 -9.89
N ARG A 43 2.86 0.75 -9.71
CA ARG A 43 4.17 1.10 -10.26
C ARG A 43 5.34 0.47 -9.48
N PHE A 44 5.11 0.13 -8.22
CA PHE A 44 6.16 -0.35 -7.31
C PHE A 44 6.04 -1.85 -7.01
N ARG A 45 5.02 -2.55 -7.54
CA ARG A 45 4.83 -3.98 -7.31
C ARG A 45 5.67 -4.80 -8.30
N ARG A 46 6.32 -5.86 -7.80
CA ARG A 46 6.87 -6.94 -8.64
C ARG A 46 5.80 -7.92 -9.14
N ASN A 47 4.71 -8.09 -8.38
CA ASN A 47 3.66 -9.05 -8.68
C ASN A 47 2.43 -8.35 -9.26
N ARG A 48 1.74 -9.01 -10.20
CA ARG A 48 0.55 -8.49 -10.89
C ARG A 48 -0.77 -8.94 -10.23
N GLU A 49 -0.78 -9.12 -8.91
CA GLU A 49 -2.02 -9.43 -8.17
C GLU A 49 -3.04 -8.29 -8.37
N GLU A 50 -4.31 -8.65 -8.57
CA GLU A 50 -5.38 -7.67 -8.77
C GLU A 50 -5.64 -6.85 -7.50
N TRP A 51 -6.17 -5.63 -7.67
CA TRP A 51 -6.43 -4.74 -6.55
C TRP A 51 -7.54 -5.28 -5.65
N GLY A 52 -7.18 -5.73 -4.45
CA GLY A 52 -8.09 -6.34 -3.47
C GLY A 52 -7.68 -7.77 -3.09
N GLU A 53 -6.86 -8.42 -3.92
CA GLU A 53 -6.51 -9.85 -3.78
C GLU A 53 -5.12 -10.09 -3.14
N PHE A 54 -4.66 -9.15 -2.31
CA PHE A 54 -3.32 -9.17 -1.69
C PHE A 54 -3.16 -10.19 -0.56
#